data_AF-A0A6A3TZ36-F1
#
_entry.id   AF-A0A6A3TZ36-F1
#
_cell.length_a   1.000
_cell.length_b   1.000
_cell.length_c   1.000
_cell.angle_alpha   90.00
_cell.angle_beta   90.00
_cell.angle_gamma   90.00
#
_symmetry.space_group_name_H-M   'P 1'
#
loop_
_entity.id
_entity.type
_entity.pdbx_description
1 polymer ?
#
loop_
_entity_poly.entity_id
_entity_poly.type
_entity_poly.pdbx_seq_one_letter_code
_entity_poly.pdbx_strand_id
1 'polypeptide(L)'
;MPPAPRGPHPAPPMLRMAQPPATRRSPSSSPRSTPRSTCVKPVVMYTGIALYASCLLFWWLAMRGDANRLQVSRWSSSVLPHTNSELYAEASSTSNSVADTLLETFARGIGASTPELLELHRRHHIPDFKCIGWRQTEDCSPDGPRDVGRDMNCGGVVNAGASGYCLLRDEATGQEVQAMRLSCTSLRNRTTFKCSQAVDFVRVAPQKHFKVDIFQGGREFVKTRMCYGDRFLKSKHFQLTPWENLPWHNIEDTLLDYARDASQL
;
A
#
# COMPACT_ATOMS: atom_id res chain seq x y z
N MET A 1 -51.20 -36.52 45.62
CA MET A 1 -51.26 -35.03 45.66
C MET A 1 -50.79 -34.50 44.32
N PRO A 2 -51.70 -33.99 43.47
CA PRO A 2 -51.35 -33.28 42.25
C PRO A 2 -51.46 -31.76 42.46
N PRO A 3 -50.63 -30.94 41.79
CA PRO A 3 -50.98 -29.55 41.51
C PRO A 3 -51.55 -29.38 40.10
N ALA A 4 -52.60 -28.57 40.03
CA ALA A 4 -53.42 -28.23 38.86
C ALA A 4 -52.86 -27.01 38.07
N PRO A 5 -53.40 -26.69 36.88
CA PRO A 5 -52.73 -25.91 35.83
C PRO A 5 -52.88 -24.39 35.97
N ARG A 6 -51.89 -23.63 35.45
CA ARG A 6 -51.95 -22.17 35.34
C ARG A 6 -52.65 -21.74 34.04
N GLY A 7 -53.68 -20.92 34.18
CA GLY A 7 -54.37 -20.21 33.10
C GLY A 7 -53.62 -18.95 32.60
N PRO A 8 -54.15 -18.28 31.57
CA PRO A 8 -53.41 -17.36 30.70
C PRO A 8 -53.28 -15.93 31.26
N HIS A 9 -52.13 -15.30 30.98
CA HIS A 9 -51.84 -13.91 31.31
C HIS A 9 -52.29 -12.93 30.19
N PRO A 10 -52.74 -11.71 30.54
CA PRO A 10 -53.35 -10.75 29.62
C PRO A 10 -52.33 -9.92 28.80
N ALA A 11 -52.78 -9.46 27.64
CA ALA A 11 -52.04 -8.64 26.68
C ALA A 11 -51.85 -7.17 27.14
N PRO A 12 -50.77 -6.48 26.71
CA PRO A 12 -50.51 -5.08 27.04
C PRO A 12 -51.28 -4.08 26.15
N PRO A 13 -51.67 -2.90 26.68
CA PRO A 13 -52.39 -1.88 25.92
C PRO A 13 -51.46 -0.97 25.10
N MET A 14 -51.99 -0.46 23.97
CA MET A 14 -51.33 0.48 23.06
C MET A 14 -51.19 1.89 23.67
N LEU A 15 -50.00 2.48 23.53
CA LEU A 15 -49.70 3.86 23.92
C LEU A 15 -50.05 4.84 22.78
N ARG A 16 -50.88 5.83 23.13
CA ARG A 16 -51.43 6.89 22.27
C ARG A 16 -50.55 8.15 22.38
N MET A 17 -50.26 8.78 21.24
CA MET A 17 -49.55 10.07 21.13
C MET A 17 -50.25 11.19 21.92
N ALA A 18 -49.47 12.01 22.62
CA ALA A 18 -49.90 13.28 23.21
C ALA A 18 -48.88 14.38 22.87
N GLN A 19 -49.38 15.51 22.34
CA GLN A 19 -48.63 16.71 21.93
C GLN A 19 -48.17 17.56 23.12
N PRO A 20 -47.06 18.32 23.02
CA PRO A 20 -46.67 19.35 23.99
C PRO A 20 -47.32 20.73 23.71
N PRO A 21 -47.52 21.57 24.75
CA PRO A 21 -48.29 22.81 24.67
C PRO A 21 -47.50 24.06 24.26
N ALA A 22 -48.26 25.09 23.86
CA ALA A 22 -47.87 26.35 23.25
C ALA A 22 -47.03 27.31 24.13
N THR A 23 -46.10 28.00 23.50
CA THR A 23 -45.21 29.05 24.04
C THR A 23 -45.88 30.42 24.15
N ARG A 24 -45.63 31.10 25.28
CA ARG A 24 -46.16 32.41 25.69
C ARG A 24 -45.37 33.58 25.07
N ARG A 25 -46.09 34.66 24.69
CA ARG A 25 -45.62 35.90 24.05
C ARG A 25 -44.74 36.81 24.95
N SER A 26 -43.91 37.59 24.26
CA SER A 26 -42.98 38.68 24.65
C SER A 26 -43.60 39.86 25.41
N PRO A 27 -42.77 40.78 25.93
CA PRO A 27 -42.78 42.13 25.35
C PRO A 27 -41.40 42.77 25.15
N SER A 28 -41.42 43.86 24.36
CA SER A 28 -40.31 44.51 23.67
C SER A 28 -39.58 45.59 24.47
N SER A 29 -38.31 45.82 24.14
CA SER A 29 -37.67 47.13 24.22
C SER A 29 -36.62 47.28 23.10
N SER A 30 -36.73 48.37 22.33
CA SER A 30 -35.73 48.92 21.39
C SER A 30 -35.11 50.18 22.05
N PRO A 31 -33.98 50.80 21.59
CA PRO A 31 -33.49 50.83 20.20
C PRO A 31 -31.96 50.86 19.94
N ARG A 32 -31.60 50.52 18.68
CA ARG A 32 -30.61 51.15 17.78
C ARG A 32 -29.13 51.28 18.22
N SER A 33 -28.27 50.46 17.61
CA SER A 33 -27.10 50.96 16.84
C SER A 33 -26.53 49.87 15.94
N THR A 34 -26.44 50.18 14.65
CA THR A 34 -25.81 49.38 13.58
C THR A 34 -24.33 49.72 13.47
N PRO A 35 -23.40 48.75 13.33
CA PRO A 35 -22.18 48.98 12.58
C PRO A 35 -22.38 48.50 11.14
N ARG A 36 -22.15 49.41 10.20
CA ARG A 36 -22.19 49.23 8.76
C ARG A 36 -21.38 47.99 8.34
N SER A 37 -22.04 47.01 7.72
CA SER A 37 -21.36 46.09 6.81
C SER A 37 -21.01 46.86 5.55
N THR A 38 -19.72 47.13 5.34
CA THR A 38 -19.26 47.73 4.10
C THR A 38 -19.43 46.68 3.00
N CYS A 39 -20.55 46.75 2.28
CA CYS A 39 -20.80 45.95 1.09
C CYS A 39 -19.74 46.33 0.05
N VAL A 40 -18.67 45.54 -0.04
CA VAL A 40 -17.65 45.69 -1.08
C VAL A 40 -18.38 45.48 -2.40
N LYS A 41 -18.46 46.55 -3.21
CA LYS A 41 -19.16 46.52 -4.50
C LYS A 41 -18.61 45.33 -5.30
N PRO A 42 -19.46 44.52 -5.96
CA PRO A 42 -19.03 43.33 -6.69
C PRO A 42 -17.94 43.65 -7.72
N VAL A 43 -17.97 44.86 -8.27
CA VAL A 43 -16.92 45.41 -9.15
C VAL A 43 -15.53 45.35 -8.52
N VAL A 44 -15.36 45.67 -7.23
CA VAL A 44 -14.05 45.65 -6.54
C VAL A 44 -13.53 44.22 -6.36
N MET A 45 -14.42 43.26 -6.11
CA MET A 45 -14.07 41.85 -6.00
C MET A 45 -13.63 41.29 -7.36
N TYR A 46 -14.40 41.56 -8.42
CA TYR A 46 -14.06 41.11 -9.77
C TYR A 46 -12.79 41.78 -10.32
N THR A 47 -12.53 43.05 -9.99
CA THR A 47 -11.25 43.68 -10.34
C THR A 47 -10.06 43.03 -9.64
N GLY A 48 -10.22 42.60 -8.38
CA GLY A 48 -9.18 41.87 -7.66
C GLY A 48 -8.89 40.51 -8.28
N ILE A 49 -9.93 39.76 -8.66
CA ILE A 49 -9.79 38.45 -9.32
C ILE A 49 -9.13 38.61 -10.71
N ALA A 50 -9.55 39.63 -11.48
CA ALA A 50 -8.98 39.88 -12.80
C ALA A 50 -7.49 40.27 -12.73
N LEU A 51 -7.11 41.11 -11.76
CA LEU A 51 -5.70 41.46 -11.51
C LEU A 51 -4.88 40.27 -11.04
N TYR A 52 -5.46 39.40 -10.21
CA TYR A 52 -4.77 38.20 -9.76
C TYR A 52 -4.57 37.19 -10.90
N ALA A 53 -5.60 36.97 -11.72
CA ALA A 53 -5.51 36.10 -12.88
C ALA A 53 -4.54 36.63 -13.95
N SER A 54 -4.50 37.95 -14.17
CA SER A 54 -3.54 38.56 -15.09
C SER A 54 -2.10 38.47 -14.56
N CYS A 55 -1.88 38.65 -13.26
CA CYS A 55 -0.58 38.40 -12.64
C CYS A 55 -0.15 36.94 -12.76
N LEU A 56 -1.05 35.97 -12.56
CA LEU A 56 -0.74 34.55 -12.73
C LEU A 56 -0.47 34.18 -14.19
N LEU A 57 -1.20 34.73 -15.14
CA LEU A 57 -0.94 34.52 -16.57
C LEU A 57 0.36 35.18 -17.01
N PHE A 58 0.66 36.38 -16.51
CA PHE A 58 1.93 37.05 -16.77
C PHE A 58 3.10 36.30 -16.15
N TRP A 59 2.96 35.81 -14.91
CA TRP A 59 3.94 34.95 -14.26
C TRP A 59 4.11 33.62 -15.01
N TRP A 60 3.02 33.00 -15.46
CA TRP A 60 3.08 31.78 -16.28
C TRP A 60 3.79 32.04 -17.62
N LEU A 61 3.51 33.15 -18.30
CA LEU A 61 4.13 33.48 -19.59
C LEU A 61 5.59 33.92 -19.43
N ALA A 62 5.94 34.64 -18.37
CA ALA A 62 7.31 35.00 -18.03
C ALA A 62 8.12 33.78 -17.58
N MET A 63 7.56 32.91 -16.74
CA MET A 63 8.18 31.64 -16.34
C MET A 63 8.22 30.61 -17.47
N ARG A 64 7.34 30.69 -18.48
CA ARG A 64 7.48 29.93 -19.74
C ARG A 64 8.64 30.45 -20.61
N GLY A 65 9.03 31.72 -20.46
CA GLY A 65 10.24 32.26 -21.08
C GLY A 65 11.53 31.71 -20.48
N ASP A 66 11.55 31.49 -19.16
CA ASP A 66 12.72 30.97 -18.44
C ASP A 66 12.72 29.43 -18.23
N ALA A 67 11.62 28.72 -18.47
CA ALA A 67 11.56 27.26 -18.36
C ALA A 67 12.40 26.50 -19.41
N ASN A 68 12.86 27.18 -20.47
CA ASN A 68 13.82 26.60 -21.42
C ASN A 68 15.28 26.94 -21.10
N ARG A 69 15.55 27.64 -20.00
CA ARG A 69 16.91 27.97 -19.59
C ARG A 69 17.01 28.00 -18.07
N LEU A 70 16.92 26.82 -17.44
CA LEU A 70 17.87 26.37 -16.41
C LEU A 70 17.46 24.98 -15.92
N GLN A 71 18.47 24.12 -15.84
CA GLN A 71 18.37 22.78 -15.30
C GLN A 71 17.72 22.75 -13.92
N VAL A 72 17.01 21.65 -13.70
CA VAL A 72 16.62 21.10 -12.41
C VAL A 72 17.68 21.39 -11.35
N SER A 73 17.43 22.40 -10.52
CA SER A 73 18.18 22.63 -9.30
C SER A 73 17.88 21.49 -8.33
N ARG A 74 18.73 20.48 -8.42
CA ARG A 74 19.24 19.64 -7.33
C ARG A 74 18.94 20.22 -5.94
N TRP A 75 17.90 19.72 -5.29
CA TRP A 75 17.78 19.71 -3.83
C TRP A 75 17.88 18.26 -3.35
N SER A 76 19.10 17.74 -3.41
CA SER A 76 19.51 16.61 -2.59
C SER A 76 20.11 17.20 -1.32
N SER A 77 19.40 17.03 -0.21
CA SER A 77 19.88 17.36 1.13
C SER A 77 21.27 16.77 1.35
N SER A 78 22.18 17.62 1.80
CA SER A 78 23.56 17.36 2.12
C SER A 78 23.73 16.36 3.27
N VAL A 79 24.25 15.17 2.99
CA VAL A 79 25.05 14.38 3.94
C VAL A 79 26.07 13.54 3.14
N LEU A 80 27.35 13.64 3.55
CA LEU A 80 28.57 12.87 3.18
C LEU A 80 29.49 13.41 2.07
N PRO A 81 30.82 13.22 2.22
CA PRO A 81 31.85 14.20 1.93
C PRO A 81 32.63 13.89 0.65
N HIS A 82 33.38 14.90 0.22
CA HIS A 82 34.31 14.91 -0.91
C HIS A 82 35.10 13.61 -1.08
N THR A 83 34.86 12.90 -2.19
CA THR A 83 35.91 12.13 -2.88
C THR A 83 35.72 12.21 -4.40
N ASN A 84 36.69 12.88 -5.03
CA ASN A 84 37.15 12.84 -6.42
C ASN A 84 36.12 12.62 -7.55
N SER A 85 35.71 13.74 -8.15
CA SER A 85 34.73 13.90 -9.22
C SER A 85 35.20 13.52 -10.64
N GLU A 86 36.36 12.88 -10.81
CA GLU A 86 36.89 12.63 -12.15
C GLU A 86 36.70 11.19 -12.65
N LEU A 87 36.33 10.24 -11.79
CA LEU A 87 36.15 8.83 -12.20
C LEU A 87 34.70 8.44 -12.53
N TYR A 88 33.74 9.36 -12.39
CA TYR A 88 32.30 9.08 -12.59
C TYR A 88 31.64 9.88 -13.73
N ALA A 89 32.41 10.69 -14.47
CA ALA A 89 31.84 11.51 -15.54
C ALA A 89 31.34 10.70 -16.74
N GLU A 90 31.95 9.53 -17.04
CA GLU A 90 31.57 8.72 -18.20
C GLU A 90 30.48 7.67 -17.97
N ALA A 91 30.05 7.44 -16.71
CA ALA A 91 28.95 6.52 -16.41
C ALA A 91 27.57 7.21 -16.27
N SER A 92 27.53 8.54 -16.26
CA SER A 92 26.33 9.31 -15.88
C SER A 92 25.41 9.71 -17.03
N SER A 93 25.84 9.56 -18.29
CA SER A 93 25.00 9.88 -19.45
C SER A 93 24.08 8.73 -19.89
N THR A 94 24.37 7.50 -19.45
CA THR A 94 23.65 6.29 -19.90
C THR A 94 22.81 5.63 -18.80
N SER A 95 23.07 5.87 -17.51
CA SER A 95 22.40 5.14 -16.42
C SER A 95 21.04 5.73 -15.99
N ASN A 96 20.85 7.04 -16.11
CA ASN A 96 19.61 7.69 -15.68
C ASN A 96 18.42 7.32 -16.58
N SER A 97 18.63 7.22 -17.89
CA SER A 97 17.55 6.86 -18.82
C SER A 97 17.11 5.40 -18.65
N VAL A 98 18.05 4.49 -18.35
CA VAL A 98 17.78 3.06 -18.16
C VAL A 98 17.07 2.81 -16.83
N ALA A 99 17.49 3.48 -15.76
CA ALA A 99 16.83 3.35 -14.46
C ALA A 99 15.38 3.89 -14.51
N ASP A 100 15.16 5.05 -15.14
CA ASP A 100 13.83 5.64 -15.28
C ASP A 100 12.93 4.81 -16.20
N THR A 101 13.45 4.29 -17.32
CA THR A 101 12.68 3.39 -18.20
C THR A 101 12.38 2.06 -17.53
N LEU A 102 13.30 1.50 -16.75
CA LEU A 102 13.03 0.28 -15.96
C LEU A 102 11.95 0.57 -14.90
N LEU A 103 12.04 1.68 -14.16
CA LEU A 103 11.04 2.05 -13.16
C LEU A 103 9.65 2.27 -13.79
N GLU A 104 9.60 2.90 -14.96
CA GLU A 104 8.36 3.14 -15.69
C GLU A 104 7.79 1.84 -16.31
N THR A 105 8.66 0.90 -16.70
CA THR A 105 8.27 -0.43 -17.19
C THR A 105 7.75 -1.32 -16.05
N PHE A 106 8.39 -1.28 -14.89
CA PHE A 106 7.90 -1.91 -13.66
C PHE A 106 6.57 -1.28 -13.20
N ALA A 107 6.43 0.04 -13.29
CA ALA A 107 5.20 0.74 -12.93
C ALA A 107 4.03 0.48 -13.89
N ARG A 108 4.31 0.14 -15.16
CA ARG A 108 3.29 -0.24 -16.15
C ARG A 108 2.84 -1.71 -16.05
N GLY A 109 3.41 -2.50 -15.15
CA GLY A 109 2.92 -3.86 -14.87
C GLY A 109 3.01 -4.81 -16.06
N ILE A 110 4.00 -4.62 -16.93
CA ILE A 110 4.28 -5.53 -18.05
C ILE A 110 5.69 -6.07 -17.82
N GLY A 111 5.77 -7.39 -17.65
CA GLY A 111 7.04 -8.09 -17.55
C GLY A 111 7.98 -7.67 -18.69
N ALA A 112 9.16 -7.20 -18.31
CA ALA A 112 10.40 -7.47 -19.01
C ALA A 112 10.35 -7.50 -20.55
N SER A 113 9.97 -6.40 -21.21
CA SER A 113 9.98 -6.32 -22.67
C SER A 113 11.38 -6.06 -23.26
N THR A 114 12.41 -5.92 -22.43
CA THR A 114 13.77 -5.77 -22.95
C THR A 114 14.26 -7.12 -23.50
N PRO A 115 14.89 -7.14 -24.69
CA PRO A 115 15.35 -8.37 -25.32
C PRO A 115 16.32 -9.16 -24.44
N GLU A 116 17.12 -8.47 -23.63
CA GLU A 116 18.05 -9.08 -22.68
C GLU A 116 17.34 -9.83 -21.53
N LEU A 117 16.24 -9.27 -21.00
CA LEU A 117 15.50 -9.89 -19.91
C LEU A 117 14.60 -11.03 -20.41
N LEU A 118 14.15 -10.98 -21.66
CA LEU A 118 13.49 -12.08 -22.38
C LEU A 118 14.46 -13.27 -22.61
N GLU A 119 15.72 -12.98 -22.98
CA GLU A 119 16.77 -13.99 -23.13
C GLU A 119 17.05 -14.71 -21.79
N LEU A 120 17.07 -13.95 -20.70
CA LEU A 120 17.23 -14.47 -19.34
C LEU A 120 16.03 -15.34 -18.91
N HIS A 121 14.79 -14.88 -19.15
CA HIS A 121 13.58 -15.68 -18.89
C HIS A 121 13.61 -17.02 -19.63
N ARG A 122 14.02 -17.00 -20.92
CA ARG A 122 14.15 -18.21 -21.74
C ARG A 122 15.22 -19.16 -21.21
N ARG A 123 16.39 -18.63 -20.83
CA ARG A 123 17.48 -19.43 -20.24
C ARG A 123 17.07 -20.09 -18.92
N HIS A 124 16.34 -19.37 -18.07
CA HIS A 124 15.92 -19.84 -16.75
C HIS A 124 14.56 -20.58 -16.74
N HIS A 125 13.95 -20.80 -17.91
CA HIS A 125 12.65 -21.48 -18.05
C HIS A 125 11.56 -20.88 -17.14
N ILE A 126 11.54 -19.55 -17.00
CA ILE A 126 10.52 -18.87 -16.21
C ILE A 126 9.21 -18.88 -17.00
N PRO A 127 8.11 -19.47 -16.48
CA PRO A 127 6.86 -19.58 -17.23
C PRO A 127 6.19 -18.22 -17.41
N ASP A 128 5.51 -18.02 -18.53
CA ASP A 128 4.73 -16.80 -18.80
C ASP A 128 3.25 -17.04 -18.46
N PHE A 129 2.84 -16.54 -17.30
CA PHE A 129 1.51 -16.78 -16.75
C PHE A 129 0.51 -15.71 -17.18
N LYS A 130 -0.58 -16.14 -17.80
CA LYS A 130 -1.76 -15.33 -18.09
C LYS A 130 -2.80 -15.46 -16.98
N CYS A 131 -3.38 -14.36 -16.54
CA CYS A 131 -4.49 -14.41 -15.60
C CYS A 131 -5.78 -14.94 -16.27
N ILE A 132 -6.45 -15.90 -15.62
CA ILE A 132 -7.79 -16.37 -16.00
C ILE A 132 -8.86 -15.64 -15.18
N GLY A 133 -8.65 -15.53 -13.86
CA GLY A 133 -9.56 -14.80 -12.97
C GLY A 133 -9.57 -15.34 -11.54
N TRP A 134 -10.41 -14.73 -10.72
CA TRP A 134 -10.67 -15.13 -9.35
C TRP A 134 -11.65 -16.31 -9.30
N ARG A 135 -11.30 -17.33 -8.54
CA ARG A 135 -12.16 -18.48 -8.21
C ARG A 135 -12.63 -18.34 -6.77
N GLN A 136 -13.90 -18.06 -6.59
CA GLN A 136 -14.49 -17.95 -5.26
C GLN A 136 -14.70 -19.35 -4.70
N THR A 137 -14.35 -19.53 -3.43
CA THR A 137 -14.64 -20.75 -2.69
C THR A 137 -15.44 -20.44 -1.43
N GLU A 138 -16.09 -21.46 -0.88
CA GLU A 138 -16.84 -21.38 0.37
C GLU A 138 -16.03 -21.94 1.55
N ASP A 139 -16.68 -22.09 2.70
CA ASP A 139 -16.10 -22.62 3.94
C ASP A 139 -14.85 -21.89 4.45
N CYS A 140 -14.70 -20.62 4.06
CA CYS A 140 -13.54 -19.79 4.39
C CYS A 140 -12.19 -20.44 4.03
N SER A 141 -12.17 -21.34 3.06
CA SER A 141 -10.99 -22.11 2.68
C SER A 141 -10.72 -21.99 1.18
N PRO A 142 -9.46 -21.75 0.74
CA PRO A 142 -9.13 -21.74 -0.69
C PRO A 142 -9.30 -23.11 -1.37
N ASP A 143 -9.36 -24.20 -0.59
CA ASP A 143 -9.63 -25.57 -1.08
C ASP A 143 -11.11 -25.96 -0.93
N GLY A 144 -11.96 -25.05 -0.45
CA GLY A 144 -13.38 -25.27 -0.29
C GLY A 144 -14.13 -25.44 -1.62
N PRO A 145 -15.42 -25.81 -1.58
CA PRO A 145 -16.23 -25.94 -2.78
C PRO A 145 -16.31 -24.61 -3.52
N ARG A 146 -16.29 -24.66 -4.85
CA ARG A 146 -16.26 -23.48 -5.71
C ARG A 146 -17.66 -22.87 -5.85
N ASP A 147 -17.75 -21.57 -5.61
CA ASP A 147 -18.94 -20.78 -5.87
C ASP A 147 -18.80 -20.01 -7.18
N VAL A 148 -19.27 -20.62 -8.26
CA VAL A 148 -19.17 -20.08 -9.62
C VAL A 148 -19.89 -18.73 -9.78
N GLY A 149 -20.93 -18.47 -8.96
CA GLY A 149 -21.71 -17.22 -9.05
C GLY A 149 -20.95 -15.98 -8.59
N ARG A 150 -19.88 -16.17 -7.80
CA ARG A 150 -19.02 -15.11 -7.25
C ARG A 150 -17.60 -15.10 -7.82
N ASP A 151 -17.35 -15.87 -8.88
CA ASP A 151 -16.11 -15.77 -9.64
C ASP A 151 -15.99 -14.36 -10.26
N MET A 152 -14.76 -13.84 -10.32
CA MET A 152 -14.50 -12.53 -10.92
C MET A 152 -13.46 -12.63 -12.02
N ASN A 153 -13.53 -11.70 -12.97
CA ASN A 153 -12.47 -11.54 -13.96
C ASN A 153 -11.18 -11.00 -13.31
N CYS A 154 -10.09 -10.93 -14.08
CA CYS A 154 -8.79 -10.47 -13.60
C CYS A 154 -8.77 -9.03 -13.05
N GLY A 155 -9.66 -8.17 -13.55
CA GLY A 155 -9.79 -6.78 -13.08
C GLY A 155 -10.71 -6.63 -11.85
N GLY A 156 -11.41 -7.70 -11.46
CA GLY A 156 -12.28 -7.73 -10.29
C GLY A 156 -11.51 -7.46 -9.00
N VAL A 157 -12.12 -6.69 -8.11
CA VAL A 157 -11.53 -6.29 -6.83
C VAL A 157 -11.94 -7.28 -5.76
N VAL A 158 -10.98 -8.03 -5.25
CA VAL A 158 -11.16 -8.95 -4.13
C VAL A 158 -11.00 -8.18 -2.82
N ASN A 159 -11.97 -8.33 -1.93
CA ASN A 159 -12.01 -7.65 -0.63
C ASN A 159 -11.63 -8.59 0.52
N ALA A 160 -11.28 -8.01 1.66
CA ALA A 160 -11.14 -8.76 2.90
C ALA A 160 -12.42 -9.53 3.27
N GLY A 161 -12.27 -10.73 3.83
CA GLY A 161 -13.38 -11.64 4.12
C GLY A 161 -13.69 -12.64 3.00
N ALA A 162 -13.12 -12.49 1.81
CA ALA A 162 -13.28 -13.47 0.73
C ALA A 162 -12.37 -14.70 0.91
N SER A 163 -12.88 -15.88 0.54
CA SER A 163 -12.11 -17.11 0.36
C SER A 163 -12.03 -17.51 -1.11
N GLY A 164 -10.86 -17.98 -1.55
CA GLY A 164 -10.66 -18.37 -2.94
C GLY A 164 -9.22 -18.27 -3.39
N TYR A 165 -9.00 -18.28 -4.70
CA TYR A 165 -7.68 -18.17 -5.29
C TYR A 165 -7.71 -17.54 -6.69
N CYS A 166 -6.57 -17.04 -7.11
CA CYS A 166 -6.34 -16.57 -8.47
C CYS A 166 -5.87 -17.71 -9.37
N LEU A 167 -6.61 -17.97 -10.43
CA LEU A 167 -6.23 -18.97 -11.41
C LEU A 167 -5.44 -18.31 -12.54
N LEU A 168 -4.21 -18.79 -12.75
CA LEU A 168 -3.33 -18.38 -13.83
C LEU A 168 -3.07 -19.56 -14.75
N ARG A 169 -2.76 -19.31 -16.02
CA ARG A 169 -2.42 -20.32 -17.02
C ARG A 169 -1.11 -19.96 -17.69
N ASP A 170 -0.18 -20.89 -17.73
CA ASP A 170 1.05 -20.77 -18.51
C ASP A 170 0.72 -20.81 -20.01
N GLU A 171 1.17 -19.81 -20.77
CA GLU A 171 0.92 -19.75 -22.22
C GLU A 171 1.69 -20.83 -23.00
N ALA A 172 2.84 -21.29 -22.51
CA ALA A 172 3.65 -22.29 -23.21
C ALA A 172 3.12 -23.72 -23.02
N THR A 173 2.79 -24.08 -21.78
CA THR A 173 2.37 -25.45 -21.43
C THR A 173 0.86 -25.63 -21.33
N GLY A 174 0.10 -24.53 -21.20
CA GLY A 174 -1.32 -24.57 -20.86
C GLY A 174 -1.60 -24.99 -19.42
N GLN A 175 -0.57 -25.20 -18.59
CA GLN A 175 -0.73 -25.62 -17.20
C GLN A 175 -1.34 -24.50 -16.36
N GLU A 176 -2.32 -24.85 -15.53
CA GLU A 176 -2.95 -23.90 -14.61
C GLU A 176 -2.31 -23.95 -13.23
N VAL A 177 -2.11 -22.78 -12.62
CA VAL A 177 -1.56 -22.63 -11.27
C VAL A 177 -2.47 -21.74 -10.43
N GLN A 178 -2.58 -22.08 -9.14
CA GLN A 178 -3.33 -21.29 -8.17
C GLN A 178 -2.39 -20.33 -7.44
N ALA A 179 -2.61 -19.03 -7.62
CA ALA A 179 -1.89 -17.97 -6.94
C ALA A 179 -2.80 -17.28 -5.91
N MET A 180 -2.21 -16.51 -4.98
CA MET A 180 -2.96 -15.70 -4.00
C MET A 180 -4.12 -16.47 -3.34
N ARG A 181 -3.82 -17.65 -2.79
CA ARG A 181 -4.81 -18.48 -2.08
C ARG A 181 -5.18 -17.81 -0.76
N LEU A 182 -6.47 -17.59 -0.53
CA LEU A 182 -6.99 -16.86 0.63
C LEU A 182 -8.06 -17.63 1.39
N SER A 183 -7.99 -17.52 2.70
CA SER A 183 -9.10 -17.73 3.64
C SER A 183 -9.75 -16.39 4.01
N CYS A 184 -10.94 -16.43 4.62
CA CYS A 184 -11.66 -15.23 5.08
C CYS A 184 -10.83 -14.30 5.98
N THR A 185 -9.81 -14.83 6.67
CA THR A 185 -8.92 -14.09 7.58
C THR A 185 -7.54 -13.78 6.99
N SER A 186 -7.25 -14.22 5.76
CA SER A 186 -5.94 -14.03 5.13
C SER A 186 -5.64 -12.57 4.80
N LEU A 187 -6.67 -11.79 4.47
CA LEU A 187 -6.52 -10.39 4.09
C LEU A 187 -6.89 -9.46 5.26
N ARG A 188 -6.05 -8.45 5.52
CA ARG A 188 -6.32 -7.45 6.55
C ARG A 188 -7.54 -6.61 6.17
N ASN A 189 -8.31 -6.20 7.17
CA ASN A 189 -9.49 -5.38 6.94
C ASN A 189 -9.14 -4.09 6.17
N ARG A 190 -9.99 -3.69 5.21
CA ARG A 190 -9.79 -2.60 4.24
C ARG A 190 -8.67 -2.79 3.20
N THR A 191 -8.03 -3.95 3.14
CA THR A 191 -7.12 -4.28 2.04
C THR A 191 -7.91 -4.87 0.87
N THR A 192 -7.53 -4.49 -0.35
CA THR A 192 -8.10 -5.02 -1.59
C THR A 192 -6.98 -5.31 -2.58
N PHE A 193 -7.22 -6.25 -3.50
CA PHE A 193 -6.28 -6.55 -4.57
C PHE A 193 -7.03 -7.02 -5.82
N LYS A 194 -6.31 -7.06 -6.95
CA LYS A 194 -6.83 -7.57 -8.22
C LYS A 194 -6.08 -8.81 -8.63
N CYS A 195 -6.80 -9.73 -9.26
CA CYS A 195 -6.20 -10.99 -9.69
C CYS A 195 -5.16 -10.81 -10.82
N SER A 196 -5.25 -9.73 -11.59
CA SER A 196 -4.22 -9.34 -12.56
C SER A 196 -2.85 -9.12 -11.92
N GLN A 197 -2.79 -8.73 -10.64
CA GLN A 197 -1.54 -8.53 -9.91
C GLN A 197 -0.87 -9.86 -9.56
N ALA A 198 -1.62 -10.98 -9.55
CA ALA A 198 -1.10 -12.29 -9.17
C ALA A 198 -0.02 -12.82 -10.12
N VAL A 199 0.01 -12.35 -11.37
CA VAL A 199 1.01 -12.72 -12.38
C VAL A 199 2.43 -12.37 -11.91
N ASP A 200 2.60 -11.18 -11.33
CA ASP A 200 3.89 -10.71 -10.87
C ASP A 200 4.41 -11.55 -9.69
N PHE A 201 3.51 -11.99 -8.80
CA PHE A 201 3.89 -12.80 -7.64
C PHE A 201 4.41 -14.18 -8.02
N VAL A 202 3.86 -14.80 -9.06
CA VAL A 202 4.28 -16.14 -9.50
C VAL A 202 5.59 -16.09 -10.31
N ARG A 203 5.90 -14.95 -10.94
CA ARG A 203 7.14 -14.76 -11.69
C ARG A 203 8.38 -14.68 -10.80
N VAL A 204 8.27 -14.01 -9.65
CA VAL A 204 9.41 -13.70 -8.77
C VAL A 204 9.76 -14.87 -7.83
N ALA A 205 8.80 -15.75 -7.53
CA ALA A 205 9.02 -16.87 -6.64
C ALA A 205 8.86 -18.20 -7.40
N PRO A 206 9.90 -19.04 -7.52
CA PRO A 206 9.66 -20.43 -7.92
C PRO A 206 8.62 -21.03 -6.95
N GLN A 207 7.58 -21.69 -7.48
CA GLN A 207 6.51 -22.30 -6.69
C GLN A 207 7.01 -23.53 -5.91
N LYS A 208 7.94 -23.29 -4.97
CA LYS A 208 8.23 -24.20 -3.88
C LYS A 208 7.28 -23.84 -2.75
N HIS A 209 6.61 -24.83 -2.16
CA HIS A 209 5.76 -24.60 -0.99
C HIS A 209 6.62 -24.10 0.18
N PHE A 210 6.77 -22.78 0.33
CA PHE A 210 7.41 -22.16 1.49
C PHE A 210 6.33 -21.59 2.41
N LYS A 211 6.44 -21.89 3.71
CA LYS A 211 5.58 -21.33 4.76
C LYS A 211 6.42 -20.33 5.55
N VAL A 212 6.06 -19.05 5.48
CA VAL A 212 6.66 -18.00 6.31
C VAL A 212 5.72 -17.76 7.48
N ASP A 213 6.10 -18.22 8.66
CA ASP A 213 5.33 -17.95 9.88
C ASP A 213 5.63 -16.53 10.39
N ILE A 214 4.61 -15.88 10.96
CA ILE A 214 4.73 -14.54 11.53
C ILE A 214 4.46 -14.64 13.02
N PHE A 215 5.39 -14.15 13.85
CA PHE A 215 5.25 -14.19 15.30
C PHE A 215 5.66 -12.89 15.96
N GLN A 216 5.09 -12.61 17.13
CA GLN A 216 5.46 -11.44 17.91
C GLN A 216 6.88 -11.60 18.45
N GLY A 217 7.73 -10.59 18.21
CA GLY A 217 9.04 -10.48 18.84
C GLY A 217 8.92 -10.45 20.35
N GLY A 218 9.92 -11.01 21.05
CA GLY A 218 9.95 -11.08 22.51
C GLY A 218 9.95 -9.70 23.17
N ARG A 219 10.06 -9.69 24.51
CA ARG A 219 10.03 -8.46 25.33
C ARG A 219 11.18 -7.50 24.98
N GLU A 220 12.19 -7.99 24.29
CA GLU A 220 13.38 -7.28 23.84
C GLU A 220 13.06 -6.29 22.71
N PHE A 221 11.95 -6.48 21.98
CA PHE A 221 11.56 -5.63 20.85
C PHE A 221 10.24 -4.87 21.11
N VAL A 222 10.31 -3.92 22.05
CA VAL A 222 9.15 -3.23 22.67
C VAL A 222 8.29 -2.42 21.69
N LYS A 223 8.85 -1.94 20.56
CA LYS A 223 8.15 -1.00 19.66
C LYS A 223 7.76 -1.53 18.29
N THR A 224 8.28 -2.66 17.87
CA THR A 224 7.92 -3.37 16.63
C THR A 224 8.92 -4.50 16.49
N ARG A 225 8.43 -5.71 16.25
CA ARG A 225 9.03 -6.65 15.30
C ARG A 225 8.09 -7.84 15.23
N MET A 226 7.26 -7.85 14.20
CA MET A 226 6.79 -9.13 13.68
C MET A 226 8.04 -9.82 13.15
N CYS A 227 8.37 -10.96 13.74
CA CYS A 227 9.42 -11.82 13.25
C CYS A 227 8.82 -12.73 12.17
N TYR A 228 9.58 -12.96 11.11
CA TYR A 228 9.17 -13.76 9.97
C TYR A 228 10.06 -15.00 9.89
N GLY A 229 9.47 -16.15 9.57
CA GLY A 229 10.15 -17.45 9.50
C GLY A 229 9.88 -18.34 10.71
N ASP A 230 10.77 -19.28 10.98
CA ASP A 230 10.60 -20.26 12.05
C ASP A 230 11.11 -19.73 13.39
N ARG A 231 10.23 -19.69 14.41
CA ARG A 231 10.60 -19.28 15.78
C ARG A 231 11.71 -20.14 16.41
N PHE A 232 11.78 -21.43 16.06
CA PHE A 232 12.69 -22.40 16.67
C PHE A 232 13.59 -23.11 15.64
N LEU A 233 13.81 -22.50 14.46
CA LEU A 233 14.54 -23.05 13.31
C LEU A 233 14.42 -24.59 13.17
N LYS A 234 13.22 -25.07 12.82
CA LYS A 234 12.94 -26.51 12.62
C LYS A 234 13.34 -27.01 11.23
N SER A 235 13.81 -26.12 10.37
CA SER A 235 14.08 -26.40 8.96
C SER A 235 15.36 -27.23 8.80
N LYS A 236 15.32 -28.24 7.92
CA LYS A 236 16.48 -29.11 7.62
C LYS A 236 17.57 -28.41 6.80
N HIS A 237 17.24 -27.25 6.21
CA HIS A 237 18.07 -26.57 5.22
C HIS A 237 18.89 -25.42 5.80
N PHE A 238 18.66 -25.05 7.06
CA PHE A 238 19.34 -23.94 7.70
C PHE A 238 19.99 -24.43 8.98
N GLN A 239 21.20 -23.96 9.26
CA GLN A 239 21.93 -24.24 10.49
C GLN A 239 22.18 -22.91 11.23
N LEU A 240 22.00 -22.92 12.55
CA LEU A 240 22.37 -21.78 13.38
C LEU A 240 23.86 -21.88 13.72
N THR A 241 24.56 -20.77 13.54
CA THR A 241 25.92 -20.60 14.06
C THR A 241 25.83 -19.63 15.25
N PRO A 242 26.37 -19.97 16.43
CA PRO A 242 26.49 -19.04 17.55
C PRO A 242 27.20 -17.76 17.13
N TRP A 243 26.81 -16.62 17.68
CA TRP A 243 27.38 -15.31 17.32
C TRP A 243 28.92 -15.29 17.45
N GLU A 244 29.44 -15.85 18.54
CA GLU A 244 30.87 -15.96 18.85
C GLU A 244 31.68 -16.69 17.77
N ASN A 245 31.04 -17.60 17.03
CA ASN A 245 31.69 -18.41 16.00
C ASN A 245 31.67 -17.74 14.62
N LEU A 246 31.08 -16.55 14.49
CA LEU A 246 31.05 -15.82 13.24
C LEU A 246 32.41 -15.12 12.99
N PRO A 247 32.89 -15.06 11.73
CA PRO A 247 34.15 -14.36 11.41
C PRO A 247 34.17 -12.89 11.81
N TRP A 248 32.99 -12.29 11.95
CA TRP A 248 32.74 -10.88 12.27
C TRP A 248 32.09 -10.69 13.65
N HIS A 249 32.27 -11.64 14.57
CA HIS A 249 31.71 -11.54 15.93
C HIS A 249 32.11 -10.25 16.67
N ASN A 250 33.30 -9.70 16.37
CA ASN A 250 33.85 -8.47 16.96
C ASN A 250 33.63 -7.21 16.10
N ILE A 251 32.69 -7.23 15.15
CA ILE A 251 32.50 -6.10 14.23
C ILE A 251 32.10 -4.80 14.94
N GLU A 252 31.31 -4.89 16.01
CA GLU A 252 30.92 -3.73 16.82
C GLU A 252 32.12 -3.11 17.53
N ASP A 253 32.95 -3.92 18.17
CA ASP A 253 34.18 -3.46 18.82
C ASP A 253 35.12 -2.81 17.80
N THR A 254 35.28 -3.44 16.64
CA THR A 254 36.10 -2.91 15.53
C THR A 254 35.60 -1.54 15.05
N LEU A 255 34.28 -1.39 14.91
CA LEU A 255 33.68 -0.11 14.51
C LEU A 255 33.84 0.97 15.59
N LEU A 256 33.73 0.59 16.87
CA LEU A 256 33.95 1.50 17.99
C LEU A 256 35.40 1.96 18.07
N ASP A 257 36.34 1.07 17.83
CA ASP A 257 37.77 1.40 17.81
C ASP A 257 38.08 2.35 16.64
N TYR A 258 37.57 2.08 15.42
CA TYR A 258 37.73 3.01 14.30
C TYR A 258 37.13 4.39 14.58
N ALA A 259 35.95 4.46 15.22
CA ALA A 259 35.35 5.74 15.59
C ALA A 259 36.19 6.49 16.63
N ARG A 260 36.78 5.77 17.59
CA ARG A 260 37.67 6.34 18.60
C ARG A 260 38.97 6.87 17.98
N ASP A 261 39.58 6.13 17.07
CA ASP A 261 40.80 6.54 16.37
C ASP A 261 40.55 7.76 15.49
N ALA A 262 39.44 7.78 14.75
CA ALA A 262 39.04 8.92 13.92
C ALA A 262 38.79 10.20 14.75
N SER A 263 38.38 10.07 16.02
CA SER A 263 38.16 11.21 16.90
C SER A 263 39.45 11.85 17.46
N GLN A 264 40.59 11.16 17.31
CA GLN A 264 41.90 11.62 17.79
C GLN A 264 42.76 12.26 16.69
N LEU A 265 42.27 12.26 15.45
CA LEU A 265 42.85 12.96 14.29
C LEU A 265 42.29 14.38 14.18
#